data_AF-A0A538AM72-F1
#
_entry.id   AF-A0A538AM72-F1
#
_cell.length_a   1.000
_cell.length_b   1.000
_cell.length_c   1.000
_cell.angle_alpha   90.00
_cell.angle_beta   90.00
_cell.angle_gamma   90.00
#
_symmetry.space_group_name_H-M   'P 1'
#
loop_
_entity.id
_entity.type
_entity.pdbx_description
1 polymer ?
#
loop_
_entity_poly.entity_id
_entity_poly.type
_entity_poly.pdbx_seq_one_letter_code
_entity_poly.pdbx_strand_id
1 'polypeptide(L)'
;MNRRFIFLTIAAISLGVFPGASAAPRAQACHPRLLVLSAFPAEIGPALAATTVSKTVVIDGRAFFLGRLKGNDVVLALTGIGLVNADHTTR
;
A
#
# COMPACT_ATOMS: atom_id res chain seq x y z
N MET A 1 38.23 44.41 44.66
CA MET A 1 37.09 45.33 44.85
C MET A 1 36.60 45.72 43.47
N ASN A 2 35.65 44.95 42.93
CA ASN A 2 34.25 45.36 42.71
C ASN A 2 34.15 46.56 41.75
N ARG A 3 33.38 46.59 40.66
CA ARG A 3 32.29 45.77 40.12
C ARG A 3 31.78 46.58 38.92
N ARG A 4 31.48 45.93 37.77
CA ARG A 4 30.46 46.34 36.77
C ARG A 4 30.88 47.56 35.91
N PHE A 5 30.81 47.56 34.59
CA PHE A 5 29.69 47.19 33.74
C PHE A 5 30.18 46.60 32.41
N ILE A 6 29.58 45.46 32.06
CA ILE A 6 29.96 44.58 30.97
C ILE A 6 29.42 45.12 29.64
N PHE A 7 30.35 45.26 28.71
CA PHE A 7 30.27 45.24 27.26
C PHE A 7 28.91 44.97 26.60
N LEU A 8 28.47 46.00 25.88
CA LEU A 8 27.96 45.93 24.50
C LEU A 8 28.56 44.74 23.73
N THR A 9 27.76 43.84 23.15
CA THR A 9 27.95 43.30 21.78
C THR A 9 27.01 42.15 21.42
N ILE A 10 26.21 42.41 20.37
CA ILE A 10 25.93 41.55 19.21
C ILE A 10 25.01 40.34 19.44
N ALA A 11 23.74 40.55 19.07
CA ALA A 11 22.83 39.51 18.64
C ALA A 11 23.39 38.78 17.40
N ALA A 12 23.93 37.58 17.60
CA ALA A 12 24.29 36.68 16.51
C ALA A 12 23.00 36.01 15.99
N ILE A 13 22.43 36.59 14.94
CA ILE A 13 21.41 35.96 14.10
C ILE A 13 22.10 34.79 13.40
N SER A 14 21.94 33.58 13.91
CA SER A 14 22.32 32.36 13.18
C SER A 14 21.33 32.16 12.03
N LEU A 15 21.69 32.63 10.84
CA LEU A 15 21.08 32.19 9.58
C LEU A 15 21.40 30.69 9.41
N GLY A 16 20.54 29.84 9.96
CA GLY A 16 20.55 28.41 9.67
C GLY A 16 20.04 28.19 8.25
N VAL A 17 20.96 28.06 7.29
CA VAL A 17 20.64 27.48 5.99
C VAL A 17 20.39 26.00 6.25
N PHE A 18 19.13 25.59 6.36
CA PHE A 18 18.76 24.19 6.32
C PHE A 18 18.82 23.76 4.85
N PRO A 19 19.78 22.91 4.43
CA PRO A 19 19.69 22.31 3.11
C PRO A 19 18.41 21.47 3.09
N GLY A 20 17.42 21.93 2.33
CA GLY A 20 16.21 21.17 2.05
C GLY A 20 16.60 19.92 1.29
N ALA A 21 16.82 18.82 2.01
CA ALA A 21 16.97 17.50 1.41
C ALA A 21 15.65 17.14 0.74
N SER A 22 15.54 17.45 -0.56
CA SER A 22 14.41 17.03 -1.37
C SER A 22 14.53 15.53 -1.61
N ALA A 23 13.88 14.72 -0.77
CA ALA A 23 13.73 13.29 -1.02
C ALA A 23 12.88 13.13 -2.30
N ALA A 24 13.53 12.77 -3.41
CA ALA A 24 12.81 12.37 -4.60
C ALA A 24 11.87 11.21 -4.25
N PRO A 25 10.62 11.21 -4.72
CA PRO A 25 9.70 10.11 -4.44
C PRO A 25 10.31 8.84 -5.01
N ARG A 26 10.62 7.88 -4.14
CA ARG A 26 11.05 6.55 -4.58
C ARG A 26 9.85 5.93 -5.29
N ALA A 27 10.02 5.56 -6.55
CA ALA A 27 9.03 4.75 -7.26
C ALA A 27 8.70 3.54 -6.38
N GLN A 28 7.41 3.35 -6.03
CA GLN A 28 6.99 2.14 -5.35
C GLN A 28 7.36 0.94 -6.23
N ALA A 29 8.02 -0.06 -5.63
CA ALA A 29 8.30 -1.29 -6.34
C ALA A 29 6.98 -1.97 -6.73
N CYS A 30 6.73 -2.14 -8.02
CA CYS A 30 5.63 -2.95 -8.51
C CYS A 30 5.97 -4.42 -8.29
N HIS A 31 5.27 -5.06 -7.36
CA HIS A 31 5.36 -6.51 -7.15
C HIS A 31 4.33 -7.22 -8.04
N PRO A 32 4.75 -8.15 -8.91
CA PRO A 32 3.82 -8.90 -9.74
C PRO A 32 2.88 -9.73 -8.86
N ARG A 33 1.60 -9.78 -9.23
CA ARG A 33 0.58 -10.52 -8.50
C ARG A 33 -0.31 -11.27 -9.49
N LEU A 34 -0.62 -12.53 -9.16
CA LEU A 34 -1.53 -13.35 -9.96
C LEU A 34 -2.98 -13.09 -9.53
N LEU A 35 -3.83 -12.69 -10.46
CA LEU A 35 -5.28 -12.61 -10.25
C LEU A 35 -5.92 -13.95 -10.62
N VAL A 36 -6.66 -14.54 -9.68
CA VAL A 36 -7.42 -15.77 -9.87
C VAL A 36 -8.91 -15.44 -9.73
N LEU A 37 -9.66 -15.70 -10.79
CA LEU A 37 -11.08 -15.40 -10.88
C LEU A 37 -11.88 -16.66 -11.06
N SER A 38 -13.08 -16.68 -10.49
CA SER A 38 -14.05 -17.74 -10.73
C SER A 38 -15.47 -17.17 -10.63
N ALA A 39 -16.40 -17.81 -11.34
CA ALA A 39 -17.79 -17.39 -11.35
C ALA A 39 -18.57 -17.91 -10.15
N PHE A 40 -18.22 -19.11 -9.65
CA PHE A 40 -19.01 -19.84 -8.68
C PHE A 40 -18.21 -20.27 -7.43
N PRO A 41 -18.75 -20.15 -6.20
CA PRO A 41 -18.00 -20.42 -4.97
C PRO A 41 -17.33 -21.80 -4.89
N ALA A 42 -17.96 -22.85 -5.43
CA ALA A 42 -17.40 -24.20 -5.38
C ALA A 42 -16.12 -24.35 -6.22
N GLU A 43 -15.94 -23.53 -7.26
CA GLU A 43 -14.74 -23.55 -8.11
C GLU A 43 -13.54 -22.92 -7.38
N ILE A 44 -13.75 -21.78 -6.71
CA ILE A 44 -12.68 -21.04 -6.03
C ILE A 44 -12.40 -21.52 -4.61
N GLY A 45 -13.38 -22.18 -3.98
CA GLY A 45 -13.33 -22.60 -2.57
C GLY A 45 -12.04 -23.32 -2.17
N PRO A 46 -11.59 -24.35 -2.92
CA PRO A 46 -10.33 -25.04 -2.61
C PRO A 46 -9.10 -24.13 -2.67
N ALA A 47 -9.05 -23.22 -3.65
CA ALA A 47 -7.94 -22.27 -3.79
C ALA A 47 -7.93 -21.24 -2.65
N LEU A 48 -9.11 -20.72 -2.28
CA LEU A 48 -9.26 -19.78 -1.17
C LEU A 48 -8.90 -20.43 0.17
N ALA A 49 -9.34 -21.67 0.42
CA ALA A 49 -9.01 -22.42 1.63
C ALA A 49 -7.50 -22.71 1.76
N ALA A 50 -6.79 -22.87 0.64
CA ALA A 50 -5.34 -23.06 0.61
C ALA A 50 -4.54 -21.74 0.64
N THR A 51 -5.22 -20.59 0.59
CA THR A 51 -4.56 -19.27 0.53
C THR A 51 -4.38 -18.72 1.95
N THR A 52 -3.17 -18.26 2.26
CA THR A 52 -2.94 -17.42 3.44
C THR A 52 -3.38 -15.99 3.11
N VAL A 53 -4.62 -15.65 3.44
CA VAL A 53 -5.20 -14.32 3.19
C VAL A 53 -4.60 -13.31 4.17
N SER A 54 -4.04 -12.22 3.64
CA SER A 54 -3.46 -11.12 4.41
C SER A 54 -4.36 -9.89 4.46
N LYS A 55 -5.20 -9.70 3.44
CA LYS A 55 -6.11 -8.56 3.36
C LYS A 55 -7.33 -8.91 2.51
N THR A 56 -8.50 -8.45 2.92
CA THR A 56 -9.69 -8.43 2.08
C THR A 56 -10.02 -6.99 1.71
N VAL A 57 -10.27 -6.74 0.43
CA VAL A 57 -10.75 -5.47 -0.09
C VAL A 57 -12.12 -5.70 -0.72
N VAL A 58 -13.07 -4.81 -0.46
CA VAL A 58 -14.38 -4.85 -1.10
C VAL A 58 -14.47 -3.69 -2.10
N ILE A 59 -14.77 -4.01 -3.36
CA ILE A 59 -14.97 -3.04 -4.44
C ILE A 59 -16.31 -3.40 -5.10
N ASP A 60 -17.22 -2.44 -5.19
CA ASP A 60 -18.57 -2.63 -5.76
C ASP A 60 -19.31 -3.86 -5.21
N GLY A 61 -19.18 -4.08 -3.89
CA GLY A 61 -19.80 -5.21 -3.19
C GLY A 61 -19.11 -6.57 -3.40
N ARG A 62 -17.99 -6.62 -4.12
CA ARG A 62 -17.22 -7.84 -4.39
C ARG A 62 -15.98 -7.91 -3.52
N ALA A 63 -15.77 -9.06 -2.89
CA ALA A 63 -14.59 -9.31 -2.08
C ALA A 63 -13.40 -9.78 -2.93
N PHE A 64 -12.27 -9.12 -2.74
CA PHE A 64 -10.96 -9.46 -3.28
C PHE A 64 -10.05 -9.88 -2.12
N PHE A 65 -9.63 -11.13 -2.12
CA PHE A 65 -8.78 -11.72 -1.08
C PHE A 65 -7.33 -11.69 -1.53
N LEU A 66 -6.56 -10.78 -0.95
CA LEU A 66 -5.12 -10.68 -1.18
C LEU A 66 -4.41 -11.64 -0.23
N GLY A 67 -3.41 -12.35 -0.73
CA GLY A 67 -2.68 -13.29 0.10
C GLY A 67 -1.55 -13.99 -0.63
N ARG A 68 -1.17 -15.14 -0.08
CA ARG A 68 -0.17 -16.03 -0.66
C ARG A 68 -0.72 -17.43 -0.88
N LEU A 69 -0.55 -17.96 -2.08
CA LEU A 69 -0.93 -19.32 -2.45
C LEU A 69 0.28 -20.02 -3.05
N LYS A 70 0.73 -21.10 -2.39
CA LYS A 70 1.92 -21.88 -2.79
C LYS A 70 3.16 -20.99 -3.08
N GLY A 71 3.36 -19.96 -2.26
CA GLY A 71 4.49 -19.04 -2.37
C GLY A 71 4.29 -17.85 -3.33
N ASN A 72 3.20 -17.82 -4.09
CA ASN A 72 2.90 -16.73 -5.02
C ASN A 72 1.99 -15.69 -4.37
N ASP A 73 2.25 -14.42 -4.63
CA ASP A 73 1.33 -13.36 -4.26
C ASP A 73 0.11 -13.43 -5.18
N VAL A 74 -1.08 -13.51 -4.58
CA VAL A 74 -2.35 -13.73 -5.29
C VAL A 74 -3.43 -12.73 -4.87
N VAL A 75 -4.35 -12.45 -5.79
CA VAL A 75 -5.69 -11.93 -5.48
C VAL A 75 -6.71 -12.96 -5.95
N LEU A 76 -7.65 -13.34 -5.08
CA LEU A 76 -8.78 -14.20 -5.43
C LEU A 76 -10.06 -13.38 -5.36
N ALA A 77 -10.95 -13.53 -6.34
CA ALA A 77 -12.25 -12.88 -6.31
C ALA A 77 -13.31 -13.68 -7.08
N LEU A 78 -14.57 -13.50 -6.68
CA LEU A 78 -15.72 -14.03 -7.40
C LEU A 78 -16.24 -13.00 -8.41
N THR A 79 -16.34 -13.43 -9.67
CA THR A 79 -16.98 -12.64 -10.72
C THR A 79 -18.50 -12.76 -10.69
N GLY A 80 -19.05 -13.87 -10.19
CA GLY A 80 -20.43 -14.24 -10.46
C GLY A 80 -20.60 -14.77 -11.89
N ILE A 81 -21.74 -15.41 -12.17
CA ILE A 81 -22.01 -16.10 -13.44
C ILE A 81 -22.33 -15.10 -14.56
N GLY A 82 -21.76 -15.32 -15.74
CA GLY A 82 -22.07 -14.61 -16.98
C GLY A 82 -21.05 -13.56 -17.39
N LEU A 83 -21.06 -13.19 -18.67
CA LEU A 83 -20.06 -12.30 -19.29
C LEU A 83 -20.05 -10.89 -18.70
N VAL A 84 -21.24 -10.33 -18.40
CA VAL A 84 -21.36 -8.98 -17.81
C VAL A 84 -20.70 -8.93 -16.42
N ASN A 85 -20.90 -10.00 -15.64
CA ASN A 85 -20.34 -10.15 -14.31
C ASN A 85 -18.80 -10.30 -14.35
N ALA A 86 -18.29 -11.07 -15.32
CA ALA A 86 -16.86 -11.18 -15.57
C ALA A 86 -16.26 -9.84 -15.99
N ASP A 87 -16.82 -9.19 -17.01
CA ASP A 87 -16.34 -7.90 -17.52
C ASP A 87 -16.29 -6.83 -16.42
N HIS A 88 -17.36 -6.69 -15.63
CA HIS A 88 -17.41 -5.75 -14.50
C HIS A 88 -16.34 -6.03 -13.44
N THR A 89 -15.98 -7.29 -13.21
CA THR A 89 -14.96 -7.64 -12.19
C THR A 89 -13.53 -7.42 -12.66
N THR A 90 -13.30 -7.34 -13.98
CA THR A 90 -11.96 -7.27 -14.59
C THR A 90 -11.50 -5.87 -15.02
N ARG A 91 -12.33 -4.85 -14.83
CA ARG A 91 -12.02 -3.44 -15.16
C ARG A 91 -11.71 -2.65 -13.91
#